data_AF-A0A367Y8R3-F1
#
_entry.id   AF-A0A367Y8R3-F1
#
_cell.length_a   1.000
_cell.length_b   1.000
_cell.length_c   1.000
_cell.angle_alpha   90.00
_cell.angle_beta   90.00
_cell.angle_gamma   90.00
#
_symmetry.space_group_name_H-M   'P 1'
#
loop_
_entity.id
_entity.type
_entity.pdbx_description
1 polymer ?
#
loop_
_entity_poly.entity_id
_entity_poly.type
_entity_poly.pdbx_seq_one_letter_code
_entity_poly.pdbx_strand_id
1 'polypeptide(L)'
;MAGIKKNRKTYKQANFRRILRSKLNSGDDSHATIKLDNCDILIYLIYMNYLNELIKEGGDSANGGAGEEGEVTEERLQNANDKLAKKYRG
;
A
#
# COMPACT_ATOMS: atom_id res chain seq x y z
N MET A 1 -25.59 -17.26 -22.89
CA MET A 1 -24.89 -17.54 -21.61
C MET A 1 -24.02 -16.33 -21.26
N ALA A 2 -24.42 -15.55 -20.25
CA ALA A 2 -23.61 -14.44 -19.76
C ALA A 2 -22.38 -15.02 -19.04
N GLY A 3 -21.20 -14.86 -19.64
CA GLY A 3 -19.95 -15.29 -19.01
C GLY A 3 -19.77 -14.54 -17.71
N ILE A 4 -19.74 -15.27 -16.59
CA ILE A 4 -19.35 -14.74 -15.29
C ILE A 4 -17.93 -14.21 -15.46
N LYS A 5 -17.78 -12.89 -15.65
CA LYS A 5 -16.48 -12.22 -15.55
C LYS A 5 -16.02 -12.48 -14.12
N LYS A 6 -15.17 -13.48 -13.93
CA LYS A 6 -14.39 -13.63 -12.70
C LYS A 6 -13.66 -12.30 -12.53
N ASN A 7 -14.15 -11.43 -11.65
CA ASN A 7 -13.44 -10.26 -11.17
C ASN A 7 -12.22 -10.79 -10.39
N ARG A 8 -11.24 -11.29 -11.13
CA ARG A 8 -9.91 -11.57 -10.60
C ARG A 8 -9.43 -10.21 -10.12
N LYS A 9 -9.24 -10.08 -8.81
CA LYS A 9 -8.52 -8.95 -8.20
C LYS A 9 -7.05 -9.06 -8.62
N THR A 10 -6.78 -8.88 -9.91
CA THR A 10 -5.43 -8.81 -10.47
C THR A 10 -4.99 -7.37 -10.39
N TYR A 11 -3.85 -7.14 -9.75
CA TYR A 11 -3.26 -5.82 -9.69
C TYR A 11 -2.79 -5.37 -11.08
N LYS A 12 -2.89 -4.07 -11.37
CA LYS A 12 -2.51 -3.51 -12.68
C LYS A 12 -0.98 -3.42 -12.78
N GLN A 13 -0.35 -4.54 -13.14
CA GLN A 13 1.10 -4.72 -13.17
C GLN A 13 1.85 -3.60 -13.89
N ALA A 14 1.44 -3.26 -15.12
CA ALA A 14 2.09 -2.21 -15.90
C ALA A 14 2.05 -0.83 -15.21
N ASN A 15 0.89 -0.48 -14.63
CA ASN A 15 0.72 0.78 -13.90
C ASN A 15 1.57 0.81 -12.62
N PHE A 16 1.58 -0.29 -11.88
CA PHE A 16 2.37 -0.41 -10.65
C PHE A 16 3.88 -0.33 -10.94
N ARG A 17 4.36 -1.05 -11.96
CA ARG A 17 5.76 -0.95 -12.43
C ARG A 17 6.14 0.46 -12.84
N ARG A 18 5.25 1.20 -13.52
CA ARG A 18 5.48 2.59 -13.90
C ARG A 18 5.65 3.49 -12.67
N ILE A 19 4.77 3.34 -11.67
CA ILE A 19 4.84 4.11 -10.41
C ILE A 19 6.12 3.76 -9.65
N LEU A 20 6.43 2.48 -9.50
CA LEU A 20 7.65 2.01 -8.83
C LEU A 20 8.91 2.58 -9.48
N ARG A 21 9.03 2.52 -10.81
CA ARG A 21 10.16 3.09 -11.54
C ARG A 21 10.26 4.60 -11.33
N SER A 22 9.14 5.31 -11.36
CA SER A 22 9.11 6.75 -11.10
C SER A 22 9.61 7.09 -9.71
N LYS A 23 9.30 6.27 -8.69
CA LYS A 23 9.73 6.48 -7.31
C LYS A 23 11.19 6.14 -7.07
N LEU A 24 11.70 5.09 -7.72
CA LEU A 24 13.11 4.72 -7.63
C LEU A 24 14.03 5.73 -8.34
N ASN A 25 13.58 6.27 -9.47
CA ASN A 25 14.35 7.24 -10.25
C ASN A 25 14.16 8.69 -9.78
N SER A 26 13.35 8.93 -8.74
CA SER A 26 13.10 10.28 -8.21
C SER A 26 14.00 10.65 -7.01
N GLY A 27 14.92 9.77 -6.60
CA GLY A 27 15.91 10.04 -5.54
C GLY A 27 17.28 10.37 -6.13
N ASP A 28 17.97 11.33 -5.53
CA ASP A 28 19.17 12.02 -6.05
C ASP A 28 20.42 11.12 -6.25
N ASP A 29 20.42 9.85 -5.83
CA ASP A 29 21.63 9.00 -5.88
C ASP A 29 21.39 7.50 -6.12
N SER A 30 20.16 7.06 -6.40
CA SER A 30 19.87 5.63 -6.59
C SER A 30 19.38 5.31 -8.00
N HIS A 31 20.28 4.86 -8.88
CA HIS A 31 19.92 4.18 -10.14
C HIS A 31 19.49 2.72 -9.90
N ALA A 32 18.66 2.49 -8.88
CA ALA A 32 18.15 1.15 -8.59
C ALA A 32 17.18 0.72 -9.69
N THR A 33 17.56 -0.31 -10.45
CA THR A 33 16.71 -0.89 -11.50
C THR A 33 15.93 -2.08 -10.94
N ILE A 34 14.60 -2.07 -11.12
CA ILE A 34 13.80 -3.27 -10.86
C ILE A 34 14.03 -4.22 -12.03
N LYS A 35 14.62 -5.38 -11.73
CA LYS A 35 14.76 -6.48 -12.69
C LYS A 35 13.36 -6.86 -13.23
N LEU A 36 13.30 -7.26 -14.50
CA LEU A 36 12.06 -7.71 -15.15
C LEU A 36 11.62 -9.13 -14.69
N ASP A 37 11.75 -9.41 -13.41
CA ASP A 37 11.26 -10.64 -12.79
C ASP A 37 9.98 -10.35 -11.98
N ASN A 38 9.64 -11.23 -11.03
CA ASN A 38 8.46 -11.11 -10.19
C ASN A 38 8.66 -10.20 -8.96
N CYS A 39 9.77 -9.44 -8.87
CA CYS A 39 10.00 -8.52 -7.76
C CYS A 39 8.88 -7.48 -7.60
N ASP A 40 8.25 -7.07 -8.69
CA ASP A 40 7.10 -6.16 -8.63
C ASP A 40 5.87 -6.79 -7.96
N ILE A 41 5.68 -8.11 -8.08
CA ILE A 41 4.64 -8.84 -7.34
C ILE A 41 4.96 -8.84 -5.86
N LEU A 42 6.23 -9.08 -5.49
CA LEU A 42 6.65 -9.09 -4.08
C LEU A 42 6.46 -7.72 -3.43
N ILE A 43 6.89 -6.65 -4.11
CA ILE A 43 6.68 -5.28 -3.64
C ILE A 43 5.18 -4.96 -3.54
N TYR A 44 4.38 -5.45 -4.49
CA TYR A 44 2.93 -5.30 -4.43
C TYR A 44 2.31 -6.02 -3.22
N LEU A 45 2.78 -7.23 -2.88
CA LEU A 45 2.31 -7.95 -1.69
C LEU A 45 2.67 -7.21 -0.40
N ILE A 46 3.88 -6.65 -0.30
CA ILE A 46 4.29 -5.82 0.84
C ILE A 46 3.39 -4.59 0.95
N TYR A 47 3.12 -3.91 -0.18
CA TYR A 47 2.21 -2.77 -0.23
C TYR A 47 0.79 -3.13 0.22
N MET A 48 0.26 -4.28 -0.20
CA MET A 48 -1.05 -4.75 0.24
C MET A 48 -1.08 -5.12 1.73
N ASN A 49 0.01 -5.69 2.26
CA ASN A 49 0.13 -5.95 3.69
C ASN A 49 0.15 -4.64 4.49
N TYR A 50 0.90 -3.64 4.02
CA TYR A 50 0.91 -2.31 4.61
C TYR A 50 -0.48 -1.69 4.64
N LEU A 51 -1.22 -1.72 3.52
CA LEU A 51 -2.59 -1.20 3.47
C LEU A 51 -3.54 -1.93 4.43
N ASN A 52 -3.43 -3.25 4.53
CA ASN A 52 -4.24 -4.02 5.47
C ASN A 52 -3.95 -3.63 6.92
N GLU A 53 -2.67 -3.47 7.28
CA GLU A 53 -2.27 -3.01 8.61
C GLU A 53 -2.73 -1.56 8.85
N LEU A 54 -2.64 -0.68 7.85
CA LEU A 54 -3.07 0.71 7.93
C LEU A 54 -4.58 0.83 8.17
N ILE A 55 -5.39 0.05 7.45
CA ILE A 55 -6.85 0.03 7.62
C ILE A 55 -7.20 -0.56 8.99
N LYS A 56 -6.53 -1.64 9.40
CA LYS A 56 -6.76 -2.27 10.69
C LYS A 56 -6.42 -1.33 11.85
N GLU A 57 -5.21 -0.76 11.85
CA GLU A 57 -4.81 0.21 12.87
C GLU A 57 -5.65 1.48 12.81
N GLY A 58 -6.03 1.96 11.63
CA GLY A 58 -6.91 3.12 11.46
C GLY A 58 -8.34 2.88 11.96
N GLY A 59 -8.87 1.65 11.86
CA GLY A 59 -10.18 1.27 12.39
C GLY A 59 -10.16 0.95 13.89
N ASP A 60 -9.08 0.33 14.38
CA ASP A 60 -8.90 -0.08 15.78
C ASP A 60 -8.39 1.07 16.67
N SER A 61 -7.85 2.15 16.09
CA SER A 61 -7.28 3.26 16.87
C SER A 61 -8.37 4.16 17.44
N ALA A 62 -8.69 3.92 18.72
CA ALA A 62 -9.43 4.88 19.56
C ALA A 62 -8.65 6.19 19.80
N ASN A 63 -7.35 6.20 19.49
CA ASN A 63 -6.47 7.35 19.68
C ASN A 63 -6.37 8.14 18.37
N GLY A 64 -7.03 9.30 18.36
CA GLY A 64 -6.86 10.35 17.35
C GLY A 64 -8.10 10.57 16.52
N GLY A 65 -8.91 11.55 16.94
CA GLY A 65 -9.88 12.20 16.07
C GLY A 65 -11.31 11.71 16.11
N ALA A 66 -12.21 12.59 15.68
CA ALA A 66 -13.65 12.37 15.56
C ALA A 66 -13.96 11.15 14.66
N GLY A 67 -14.92 10.33 15.08
CA GLY A 67 -15.38 9.13 14.37
C GLY A 67 -15.87 8.07 15.35
N GLU A 68 -16.81 7.22 14.93
CA GLU A 68 -17.28 6.09 15.75
C GLU A 68 -16.27 4.93 15.74
N GLU A 69 -16.41 3.99 16.67
CA GLU A 69 -15.57 2.80 16.72
C GLU A 69 -15.69 1.99 15.41
N GLY A 70 -14.56 1.65 14.78
CA GLY A 70 -14.54 0.99 13.48
C GLY A 70 -14.63 1.91 12.25
N GLU A 71 -14.84 3.23 12.44
CA GLU A 71 -14.73 4.18 11.34
C GLU A 71 -13.27 4.53 11.02
N VAL A 72 -12.95 4.50 9.73
CA VAL A 72 -11.64 4.89 9.20
C VAL A 72 -11.71 6.35 8.77
N THR A 73 -11.12 7.24 9.57
CA THR A 73 -11.03 8.68 9.26
C THR A 73 -9.61 9.07 8.85
N GLU A 74 -9.47 10.24 8.21
CA GLU A 74 -8.16 10.76 7.77
C GLU A 74 -7.19 10.89 8.95
N GLU A 75 -7.63 11.45 10.08
CA GLU A 75 -6.79 11.60 11.28
C GLU A 75 -6.33 10.25 11.86
N ARG A 76 -7.21 9.24 11.88
CA ARG A 76 -6.86 7.89 12.34
C ARG A 76 -5.87 7.21 11.42
N LEU A 77 -6.06 7.36 10.10
CA LEU A 77 -5.12 6.86 9.10
C LEU A 77 -3.76 7.56 9.20
N GLN A 78 -3.73 8.87 9.46
CA GLN A 78 -2.49 9.62 9.66
C GLN A 78 -1.71 9.08 10.87
N ASN A 79 -2.39 8.89 12.00
CA ASN A 79 -1.78 8.34 13.23
C ASN A 79 -1.31 6.89 13.06
N ALA A 80 -2.09 6.06 12.37
CA ALA A 80 -1.70 4.69 12.01
C ALA A 80 -0.49 4.69 11.06
N ASN A 81 -0.48 5.58 10.07
CA ASN A 81 0.63 5.73 9.13
C ASN A 81 1.92 6.13 9.86
N ASP A 82 1.87 7.04 10.83
CA ASP A 82 3.07 7.44 11.60
C ASP A 82 3.64 6.29 12.45
N LYS A 83 2.80 5.37 12.92
CA LYS A 83 3.23 4.15 13.63
C LYS A 83 3.82 3.13 12.64
N LEU A 84 3.10 2.83 11.56
CA LEU A 84 3.52 1.85 10.57
C LEU A 84 4.77 2.28 9.81
N ALA A 85 4.92 3.57 9.49
CA ALA A 85 6.11 4.09 8.84
C ALA A 85 7.39 3.81 9.65
N LYS A 86 7.31 3.75 10.99
CA LYS A 86 8.45 3.34 11.83
C LYS A 86 8.73 1.85 11.74
N LYS A 87 7.69 1.01 11.63
CA LYS A 87 7.81 -0.45 11.51
C LYS A 87 8.37 -0.90 10.15
N TYR A 88 7.99 -0.19 9.08
CA TYR A 88 8.42 -0.48 7.71
C TYR A 88 9.68 0.31 7.28
N ARG A 89 10.34 1.03 8.21
CA ARG A 89 11.66 1.63 7.98
C ARG A 89 12.72 0.51 8.02
N GLY A 90 12.98 -0.11 6.87
CA GLY A 90 14.00 -1.15 6.65
C GLY A 90 13.83 -1.77 5.27
#